data_AF-A0ABD5B1L8-F1
#
_entry.id   AF-A0ABD5B1L8-F1
#
_cell.length_a   1.000
_cell.length_b   1.000
_cell.length_c   1.000
_cell.angle_alpha   90.00
_cell.angle_beta   90.00
_cell.angle_gamma   90.00
#
_symmetry.space_group_name_H-M   'P 1'
#
loop_
_entity.id
_entity.type
_entity.pdbx_description
1 polymer ?
#
loop_
_entity_poly.entity_id
_entity_poly.type
_entity_poly.pdbx_seq_one_letter_code
_entity_poly.pdbx_strand_id
1 'polypeptide(L)'
;LLIQHQQFQLRVSGCSHPVECKVHSQHYEVTMPKVHQVKERFVKLGEQQFKAFEISYDTYIHYVMMCDDVDLAIKQRVEDFVSAQTWHRQFKTIGVMLFQQDKQFIYPLIHIPAIDSLIWENSCGSGAASIGV
;
A
#
# COMPACT_ATOMS: atom_id res chain seq x y z
N LEU A 1 21.97 13.37 24.96
CA LEU A 1 22.61 13.02 23.67
C LEU A 1 21.53 13.12 22.59
N LEU A 2 21.53 14.18 21.78
CA LEU A 2 20.69 14.27 20.58
C LEU A 2 21.48 13.60 19.45
N ILE A 3 21.01 12.46 18.95
CA ILE A 3 21.63 11.79 17.82
C ILE A 3 21.40 12.69 16.59
N GLN A 4 22.42 13.45 16.20
CA GLN A 4 22.39 14.29 15.01
C GLN A 4 22.67 13.41 13.77
N HIS A 5 21.74 13.44 12.80
CA HIS A 5 21.86 12.89 11.44
C HIS A 5 22.78 11.67 11.28
N GLN A 6 22.21 10.47 11.39
CA GLN A 6 22.93 9.22 11.17
C GLN A 6 22.29 8.42 10.04
N GLN A 7 23.13 7.84 9.18
CA GLN A 7 22.74 6.90 8.14
C GLN A 7 23.44 5.56 8.41
N PHE A 8 22.68 4.47 8.39
CA PHE A 8 23.18 3.13 8.64
C PHE A 8 22.32 2.09 7.91
N GLN A 9 22.77 0.83 7.96
CA GLN A 9 22.07 -0.29 7.33
C GLN A 9 21.65 -1.33 8.37
N LEU A 10 20.40 -1.78 8.29
CA LEU A 10 19.85 -2.83 9.14
C LEU A 10 19.56 -4.10 8.34
N ARG A 11 19.88 -5.26 8.91
CA ARG A 11 19.38 -6.54 8.39
C ARG A 11 17.97 -6.77 8.91
N VAL A 12 17.00 -6.76 8.01
CA VAL A 12 15.58 -6.93 8.32
C VAL A 12 15.08 -8.21 7.64
N SER A 13 14.24 -8.98 8.33
CA SER A 13 13.64 -10.18 7.73
C SER A 13 12.79 -9.82 6.51
N GLY A 14 12.77 -10.72 5.51
CA GLY A 14 12.06 -10.47 4.25
C GLY A 14 12.83 -9.63 3.23
N CYS A 15 14.00 -9.08 3.58
CA CYS A 15 14.88 -8.36 2.66
C CYS A 15 16.14 -9.18 2.37
N SER A 16 16.51 -9.32 1.09
CA SER A 16 17.73 -10.01 0.67
C SER A 16 19.00 -9.19 0.90
N HIS A 17 18.86 -7.86 0.98
CA HIS A 17 19.93 -6.91 1.22
C HIS A 17 19.62 -6.06 2.46
N PRO A 18 20.64 -5.51 3.15
CA PRO A 18 20.42 -4.58 4.24
C PRO A 18 19.55 -3.39 3.82
N VAL A 19 18.62 -3.00 4.68
CA VAL A 19 17.74 -1.85 4.49
C VAL A 19 18.47 -0.60 4.95
N GLU A 20 18.53 0.42 4.11
CA GLU A 20 19.08 1.71 4.48
C GLU A 20 18.09 2.46 5.37
N CYS A 21 18.59 3.02 6.47
CA CYS A 21 17.83 3.79 7.44
C CYS A 21 18.55 5.10 7.72
N LYS A 22 17.77 6.18 7.88
CA LYS A 22 18.28 7.49 8.28
C LYS A 22 17.50 8.02 9.47
N VAL A 23 18.24 8.53 10.45
CA VAL A 23 17.70 9.25 11.61
C VAL A 23 17.95 10.73 11.37
N HIS A 24 16.87 11.50 11.26
CA HIS A 24 16.91 12.96 11.15
C HIS A 24 16.56 13.57 12.51
N SER A 25 16.68 14.89 12.64
CA SER A 25 16.39 15.58 13.90
C SER A 25 14.94 15.40 14.39
N GLN A 26 13.98 15.18 13.49
CA GLN A 26 12.54 15.12 13.80
C GLN A 26 11.79 13.99 13.09
N HIS A 27 12.47 13.14 12.31
CA HIS A 27 11.83 12.06 11.57
C HIS A 27 12.82 10.93 11.26
N TYR A 28 12.27 9.83 10.76
CA TYR A 28 13.00 8.64 10.37
C TYR A 28 12.67 8.29 8.91
N GLU A 29 13.65 7.81 8.18
CA GLU A 29 13.51 7.39 6.79
C GLU A 29 13.98 5.93 6.65
N VAL A 30 13.26 5.15 5.87
CA VAL A 30 13.56 3.74 5.59
C VAL A 30 13.37 3.51 4.09
N THR A 31 14.30 2.80 3.46
CA THR A 31 14.13 2.38 2.06
C THR A 31 13.04 1.33 1.92
N MET A 32 12.13 1.54 0.97
CA MET A 32 10.98 0.67 0.73
C MET A 32 11.28 -0.37 -0.37
N PRO A 33 10.54 -1.49 -0.42
CA PRO A 33 10.73 -2.51 -1.44
C PRO A 33 10.63 -1.95 -2.86
N LYS A 34 11.45 -2.49 -3.77
CA LYS A 34 11.47 -2.05 -5.17
C LYS A 34 10.17 -2.45 -5.87
N VAL A 35 9.60 -1.51 -6.63
CA VAL A 35 8.48 -1.75 -7.53
C VAL A 35 8.96 -2.56 -8.73
N HIS A 36 8.22 -3.62 -9.08
CA HIS A 36 8.47 -4.38 -10.30
C HIS A 36 7.73 -3.81 -11.49
N GLN A 37 6.47 -3.45 -11.29
CA GLN A 37 5.62 -2.96 -12.37
C GLN A 37 4.54 -2.03 -11.85
N VAL A 38 4.21 -1.02 -12.65
CA VAL A 38 3.05 -0.16 -12.48
C VAL A 38 2.17 -0.33 -13.71
N LYS A 39 0.87 -0.55 -13.52
CA LYS A 39 -0.10 -0.59 -14.61
C LYS A 39 -1.31 0.23 -14.27
N GLU A 40 -1.71 1.09 -15.20
CA GLU A 40 -3.02 1.73 -15.13
C GLU A 40 -4.13 0.69 -15.38
N ARG A 41 -5.18 0.77 -14.57
CA ARG A 41 -6.36 -0.10 -14.61
C ARG A 41 -7.62 0.72 -14.35
N PHE A 42 -8.74 0.21 -14.86
CA PHE A 42 -10.06 0.65 -14.43
C PHE A 42 -10.67 -0.47 -13.59
N VAL A 43 -10.87 -0.18 -12.31
CA VAL A 43 -11.46 -1.11 -11.34
C VAL A 43 -12.94 -0.81 -11.22
N LYS A 44 -13.77 -1.83 -11.42
CA LYS A 44 -15.22 -1.72 -11.27
C LYS A 44 -15.61 -2.00 -9.82
N LEU A 45 -16.18 -1.00 -9.16
CA LEU A 45 -16.72 -1.08 -7.79
C LEU A 45 -18.23 -0.86 -7.83
N GLY A 46 -19.01 -1.95 -7.82
CA GLY A 46 -20.44 -1.91 -8.10
C GLY A 46 -20.71 -1.47 -9.54
N GLU A 47 -21.46 -0.40 -9.75
CA GLU A 47 -21.75 0.15 -11.09
C GLU A 47 -20.72 1.21 -11.54
N GLN A 48 -19.84 1.65 -10.65
CA GLN A 48 -18.87 2.71 -10.93
C GLN A 48 -17.52 2.14 -11.39
N GLN A 49 -16.80 2.88 -12.24
CA GLN A 49 -15.43 2.60 -12.62
C GLN A 49 -14.49 3.63 -12.02
N PHE A 50 -13.41 3.15 -11.41
CA PHE A 50 -12.39 3.96 -10.79
C PHE A 50 -11.07 3.75 -11.52
N LYS A 51 -10.39 4.84 -11.85
CA LYS A 51 -9.00 4.77 -12.30
C LYS A 51 -8.13 4.34 -11.13
N ALA A 52 -7.28 3.35 -11.37
CA ALA A 52 -6.39 2.77 -10.39
C ALA A 52 -5.00 2.53 -11.00
N PHE A 53 -3.97 2.63 -10.16
CA PHE A 53 -2.63 2.14 -10.47
C PHE A 53 -2.40 0.83 -9.71
N GLU A 54 -2.29 -0.26 -10.46
CA GLU A 54 -1.87 -1.57 -9.97
C GLU A 54 -0.34 -1.61 -9.91
N ILE A 55 0.20 -1.72 -8.71
CA ILE A 55 1.64 -1.66 -8.41
C ILE A 55 2.07 -2.99 -7.81
N SER A 56 2.90 -3.73 -8.53
CA SER A 56 3.38 -5.04 -8.10
C SER A 56 4.76 -4.99 -7.46
N TYR A 57 4.91 -5.74 -6.38
CA TYR A 57 6.15 -5.99 -5.66
C TYR A 57 6.42 -7.50 -5.62
N ASP A 58 7.53 -7.92 -5.01
CA ASP A 58 7.93 -9.34 -4.94
C ASP A 58 6.83 -10.25 -4.38
N THR A 59 6.19 -9.82 -3.29
CA THR A 59 5.27 -10.68 -2.52
C THR A 59 3.94 -10.02 -2.19
N TYR A 60 3.67 -8.83 -2.71
CA TYR A 60 2.41 -8.13 -2.53
C TYR A 60 2.10 -7.24 -3.72
N ILE A 61 0.85 -6.78 -3.79
CA ILE A 61 0.37 -5.88 -4.83
C ILE A 61 -0.49 -4.81 -4.19
N HIS A 62 -0.36 -3.56 -4.65
CA HIS A 62 -1.19 -2.44 -4.23
C HIS A 62 -1.99 -1.88 -5.40
N TYR A 63 -3.24 -1.48 -5.12
CA TYR A 63 -4.05 -0.66 -6.01
C TYR A 63 -4.16 0.73 -5.40
N VAL A 64 -3.58 1.74 -6.03
CA VAL A 64 -3.81 3.15 -5.67
C VAL A 64 -5.00 3.65 -6.45
N MET A 65 -6.10 3.94 -5.77
CA MET A 65 -7.36 4.36 -6.38
C MET A 65 -7.65 5.80 -5.98
N MET A 66 -7.74 6.68 -6.98
CA MET A 66 -8.07 8.09 -6.76
C MET A 66 -9.56 8.20 -6.41
N CYS A 67 -9.88 8.90 -5.33
CA CYS A 67 -11.25 9.12 -4.88
C CYS A 67 -11.41 10.50 -4.26
N ASP A 68 -12.54 11.17 -4.54
CA ASP A 68 -12.84 12.49 -3.97
C ASP A 68 -13.24 12.37 -2.50
N ASP A 69 -14.14 11.42 -2.20
CA ASP A 69 -14.61 11.14 -0.84
C ASP A 69 -14.63 9.65 -0.50
N VAL A 70 -14.41 9.35 0.78
CA VAL A 70 -14.38 8.00 1.33
C VAL A 70 -15.43 7.87 2.43
N ASP A 71 -16.50 7.15 2.10
CA ASP A 71 -17.58 6.78 3.01
C ASP A 71 -17.61 5.27 3.27
N LEU A 72 -18.58 4.81 4.06
CA LEU A 72 -18.75 3.37 4.33
C LEU A 72 -19.12 2.58 3.06
N ALA A 73 -19.81 3.20 2.11
CA ALA A 73 -20.27 2.53 0.90
C ALA A 73 -19.12 2.21 -0.07
N ILE A 74 -18.17 3.13 -0.26
CA ILE A 74 -16.97 2.83 -1.04
C ILE A 74 -16.07 1.84 -0.32
N LYS A 75 -15.93 1.93 1.01
CA LYS A 75 -15.16 0.93 1.79
C LYS A 75 -15.71 -0.49 1.60
N GLN A 76 -17.02 -0.66 1.75
CA GLN A 76 -17.66 -1.96 1.51
C GLN A 76 -17.44 -2.47 0.09
N ARG A 77 -17.58 -1.61 -0.93
CA ARG A 77 -17.36 -2.02 -2.33
C ARG A 77 -15.91 -2.41 -2.61
N VAL A 78 -14.95 -1.79 -1.93
CA VAL A 78 -13.53 -2.18 -2.03
C VAL A 78 -13.31 -3.55 -1.37
N GLU A 79 -13.90 -3.80 -0.20
CA GLU A 79 -13.88 -5.12 0.44
C GLU A 79 -14.49 -6.19 -0.46
N ASP A 80 -15.65 -5.93 -1.05
CA ASP A 80 -16.32 -6.85 -1.97
C ASP A 80 -15.45 -7.11 -3.21
N PHE A 81 -14.81 -6.07 -3.75
CA PHE A 81 -13.89 -6.19 -4.89
C PHE A 81 -12.71 -7.10 -4.57
N VAL A 82 -12.04 -6.91 -3.43
CA VAL A 82 -10.87 -7.75 -3.10
C VAL A 82 -11.27 -9.18 -2.79
N SER A 83 -12.42 -9.41 -2.15
CA SER A 83 -12.94 -10.74 -1.80
C SER A 83 -13.44 -11.52 -3.01
N ALA A 84 -13.97 -10.83 -4.04
CA ALA A 84 -14.50 -11.48 -5.24
C ALA A 84 -13.41 -11.99 -6.20
N GLN A 85 -12.15 -11.59 -6.01
CA GLN A 85 -11.06 -11.90 -6.93
C GLN A 85 -10.29 -13.15 -6.51
N THR A 86 -9.82 -13.89 -7.52
CA THR A 86 -8.79 -14.92 -7.31
C THR A 86 -7.41 -14.28 -7.49
N TRP A 87 -6.72 -14.06 -6.38
CA TRP A 87 -5.38 -13.46 -6.39
C TRP A 87 -4.31 -14.49 -6.75
N HIS A 88 -3.27 -14.03 -7.46
CA HIS A 88 -2.13 -14.87 -7.77
C HIS A 88 -1.41 -15.28 -6.47
N ARG A 89 -1.09 -16.57 -6.31
CA ARG A 89 -0.52 -17.14 -5.06
C ARG A 89 0.80 -16.51 -4.60
N GLN A 90 1.50 -15.79 -5.48
CA GLN A 90 2.72 -15.05 -5.12
C GLN A 90 2.43 -13.87 -4.18
N PHE A 91 1.23 -13.30 -4.25
CA PHE A 91 0.85 -12.14 -3.45
C PHE A 91 0.30 -12.61 -2.11
N LYS A 92 1.13 -12.42 -1.07
CA LYS A 92 0.78 -12.71 0.33
C LYS A 92 -0.21 -11.70 0.89
N THR A 93 -0.14 -10.46 0.42
CA THR A 93 -1.08 -9.39 0.76
C THR A 93 -1.48 -8.61 -0.49
N ILE A 94 -2.71 -8.10 -0.45
CA ILE A 94 -3.27 -7.21 -1.46
C ILE A 94 -3.68 -5.94 -0.73
N GLY A 95 -3.15 -4.81 -1.16
CA GLY A 95 -3.52 -3.52 -0.62
C GLY A 95 -4.40 -2.74 -1.58
N VAL A 96 -5.42 -2.06 -1.07
CA VAL A 96 -6.12 -1.01 -1.79
C VAL A 96 -5.95 0.29 -1.02
N MET A 97 -5.33 1.27 -1.66
CA MET A 97 -5.10 2.60 -1.13
C MET A 97 -6.13 3.53 -1.76
N LEU A 98 -7.24 3.78 -1.06
CA LEU A 98 -8.15 4.86 -1.43
C LEU A 98 -7.46 6.18 -1.10
N PHE A 99 -7.10 6.95 -2.11
CA PHE A 99 -6.32 8.18 -1.96
C PHE A 99 -7.14 9.41 -2.31
N GLN A 100 -7.34 10.27 -1.32
CA GLN A 100 -7.90 11.60 -1.49
C GLN A 100 -6.79 12.59 -1.79
N GLN A 101 -6.57 12.87 -3.07
CA GLN A 101 -5.45 13.69 -3.52
C GLN A 101 -5.46 15.10 -2.92
N ASP A 102 -6.63 15.75 -2.88
CA ASP A 102 -6.78 17.12 -2.35
C ASP A 102 -6.45 17.21 -0.85
N LYS A 103 -6.78 16.16 -0.10
CA LYS A 103 -6.55 16.07 1.35
C LYS A 103 -5.20 15.42 1.69
N GLN A 104 -4.49 14.91 0.67
CA GLN A 104 -3.30 14.05 0.81
C GLN A 104 -3.51 12.93 1.84
N PHE A 105 -4.69 12.31 1.83
CA PHE A 105 -5.11 11.34 2.85
C PHE A 105 -5.34 9.96 2.24
N ILE A 106 -4.81 8.93 2.89
CA ILE A 106 -4.97 7.54 2.46
C ILE A 106 -5.89 6.77 3.42
N TYR A 107 -6.79 5.95 2.86
CA TYR A 107 -7.48 4.90 3.59
C TYR A 107 -6.97 3.55 3.07
N PRO A 108 -6.02 2.92 3.78
CA PRO A 108 -5.46 1.65 3.36
C PRO A 108 -6.34 0.48 3.82
N LEU A 109 -6.79 -0.34 2.87
CA LEU A 109 -7.28 -1.69 3.14
C LEU A 109 -6.19 -2.69 2.80
N ILE A 110 -5.91 -3.62 3.72
CA ILE A 110 -5.05 -4.79 3.47
C ILE A 110 -5.88 -6.07 3.55
N HIS A 111 -5.83 -6.84 2.48
CA HIS A 111 -6.36 -8.19 2.40
C HIS A 111 -5.23 -9.23 2.49
N ILE A 112 -5.44 -10.26 3.32
CA ILE A 112 -4.53 -11.40 3.47
C ILE A 112 -5.27 -12.67 3.00
N PRO A 113 -5.08 -13.11 1.74
CA PRO A 113 -5.85 -14.22 1.17
C PRO A 113 -5.73 -15.53 1.95
N ALA A 114 -4.56 -15.80 2.52
CA ALA A 114 -4.28 -17.08 3.19
C ALA A 114 -5.14 -17.33 4.44
N ILE A 115 -5.71 -16.27 5.03
CA ILE A 115 -6.53 -16.34 6.24
C ILE A 115 -7.85 -15.59 6.07
N ASP A 116 -8.21 -15.21 4.85
CA ASP A 116 -9.41 -14.45 4.51
C ASP A 116 -9.65 -13.23 5.42
N SER A 117 -8.58 -12.45 5.63
CA SER A 117 -8.62 -11.28 6.51
C SER A 117 -8.68 -9.99 5.70
N LEU A 118 -9.46 -9.03 6.19
CA LEU A 118 -9.59 -7.67 5.67
C LEU A 118 -9.40 -6.68 6.81
N ILE A 119 -8.44 -5.77 6.65
CA ILE A 119 -8.06 -4.82 7.71
C ILE A 119 -7.95 -3.43 7.10
N TRP A 120 -8.80 -2.51 7.56
CA TRP A 120 -8.58 -1.09 7.37
C TRP A 120 -7.52 -0.62 8.36
N GLU A 121 -6.30 -0.37 7.88
CA GLU A 121 -5.22 0.07 8.74
C GLU A 121 -5.35 1.57 9.05
N ASN A 122 -4.89 1.99 10.22
CA ASN A 122 -4.79 3.43 10.54
C ASN A 122 -3.64 4.11 9.77
N SER A 123 -2.65 3.33 9.35
CA SER A 123 -1.49 3.78 8.56
C SER A 123 -0.86 2.58 7.86
N CYS A 124 -0.30 2.78 6.67
CA CYS A 124 0.38 1.73 5.94
C CYS A 124 1.69 2.27 5.32
N GLY A 125 2.84 1.83 5.82
CA GLY A 125 4.15 2.31 5.31
C GLY A 125 4.39 1.94 3.85
N SER A 126 4.09 0.69 3.48
CA SER A 126 4.12 0.24 2.08
C SER A 126 3.07 0.95 1.23
N GLY A 127 1.89 1.23 1.77
CA GLY A 127 0.85 2.02 1.12
C GLY A 127 1.32 3.43 0.79
N ALA A 128 1.91 4.14 1.75
CA ALA A 128 2.47 5.47 1.55
C ALA A 128 3.59 5.47 0.49
N ALA A 129 4.44 4.44 0.49
CA ALA A 129 5.47 4.28 -0.54
C ALA A 129 4.87 4.14 -1.94
N SER A 130 3.77 3.39 -2.09
CA SER A 130 3.07 3.21 -3.36
C SER A 130 2.44 4.49 -3.90
N ILE A 131 2.07 5.46 -3.05
CA ILE A 131 1.56 6.77 -3.49
C ILE A 131 2.65 7.59 -4.19
N GLY A 132 3.93 7.38 -3.82
CA GLY A 132 5.06 8.11 -4.37
C GLY A 132 5.65 7.52 -5.67
N VAL A 133 5.05 6.44 -6.20
CA VAL A 133 5.49 5.75 -7.43
C VAL A 133 4.87 6.41 -8.66
#